data_AF-A0A831EQH8-F1
#
_entry.id   AF-A0A831EQH8-F1
#
_cell.length_a   1.000
_cell.length_b   1.000
_cell.length_c   1.000
_cell.angle_alpha   90.00
_cell.angle_beta   90.00
_cell.angle_gamma   90.00
#
_symmetry.space_group_name_H-M   'P 1'
#
loop_
_entity.id
_entity.type
_entity.pdbx_description
1 polymer ?
#
loop_
_entity_poly.entity_id
_entity_poly.type
_entity_poly.pdbx_seq_one_letter_code
_entity_poly.pdbx_strand_id
1 'polypeptide(L)'
;MILPAAAAAVIIGGLTYYVLNGSYYQRQYDNSYRVVDPPVDNRGGMRPLDYDGERFYVQGGHFYRRNINGQYIEVSRPAGL
;
A
#
# COMPACT_ATOMS: atom_id res chain seq x y z
N MET A 1 8.83 14.68 -19.37
CA MET A 1 8.55 15.72 -18.35
C MET A 1 9.30 15.35 -17.06
N ILE A 2 9.95 16.33 -16.42
CA ILE A 2 10.82 16.12 -15.25
C ILE A 2 10.01 16.50 -14.00
N LEU A 3 9.97 15.65 -12.96
CA LEU A 3 9.27 16.01 -11.73
C LEU A 3 10.05 17.10 -10.96
N PRO A 4 9.37 18.08 -10.35
CA PRO A 4 10.00 19.07 -9.48
C PRO A 4 10.69 18.40 -8.28
N ALA A 5 11.77 18.99 -7.79
CA ALA A 5 12.54 18.50 -6.63
C ALA A 5 11.70 18.40 -5.33
N ALA A 6 10.51 19.00 -5.29
CA ALA A 6 9.58 18.93 -4.15
C ALA A 6 8.75 17.64 -4.10
N ALA A 7 8.85 16.75 -5.09
CA ALA A 7 8.11 15.49 -5.08
C ALA A 7 8.69 14.51 -4.05
N ALA A 8 7.85 14.04 -3.13
CA ALA A 8 8.26 13.07 -2.13
C ALA A 8 8.31 11.66 -2.74
N ALA A 9 9.43 10.96 -2.60
CA ALA A 9 9.54 9.56 -2.98
C ALA A 9 8.98 8.67 -1.85
N VAL A 10 8.05 7.79 -2.18
CA VAL A 10 7.45 6.81 -1.27
C VAL A 10 7.58 5.41 -1.86
N ILE A 11 7.88 4.42 -1.02
CA ILE A 11 7.97 3.02 -1.44
C ILE A 11 6.71 2.29 -0.98
N ILE A 12 5.94 1.75 -1.92
CA ILE A 12 4.68 1.04 -1.66
C ILE A 12 4.75 -0.30 -2.37
N GLY A 13 4.61 -1.41 -1.63
CA GLY A 13 4.68 -2.76 -2.21
C GLY A 13 6.02 -3.10 -2.89
N GLY A 14 7.11 -2.41 -2.52
CA GLY A 14 8.42 -2.56 -3.16
C GLY A 14 8.62 -1.72 -4.43
N LEU A 15 7.64 -0.91 -4.82
CA LEU A 15 7.72 0.02 -5.96
C LEU A 15 7.88 1.46 -5.47
N THR A 16 8.76 2.21 -6.11
CA THR A 16 8.98 3.64 -5.84
C THR A 16 7.96 4.48 -6.59
N TYR A 17 7.22 5.29 -5.86
CA TYR A 17 6.29 6.30 -6.37
C TYR A 17 6.77 7.69 -5.95
N TYR A 18 6.44 8.68 -6.76
CA TYR A 18 6.66 10.09 -6.46
C TYR A 18 5.30 10.75 -6.25
N VAL A 19 5.15 11.51 -5.16
CA VAL A 19 3.90 12.18 -4.82
C VAL A 19 4.06 13.69 -4.97
N LEU A 20 3.17 14.30 -5.74
CA LEU A 20 3.12 15.75 -5.93
C LEU A 20 1.66 16.19 -6.01
N ASN A 21 1.25 17.15 -5.17
CA ASN A 21 -0.12 17.69 -5.12
C ASN A 21 -1.23 16.61 -5.00
N GLY A 22 -0.94 15.49 -4.33
CA GLY A 22 -1.88 14.37 -4.18
C GLY A 22 -1.91 13.39 -5.37
N SER A 23 -1.22 13.68 -6.46
CA SER A 23 -1.07 12.79 -7.61
C SER A 23 0.15 11.87 -7.44
N TYR A 24 0.02 10.64 -7.93
CA TYR A 24 1.08 9.63 -7.88
C TYR A 24 1.73 9.48 -9.26
N TYR A 25 3.05 9.36 -9.24
CA TYR A 25 3.86 9.24 -10.45
C TYR A 25 4.81 8.07 -10.33
N GLN A 26 4.94 7.30 -11.41
CA GLN A 26 5.94 6.24 -11.50
C GLN A 26 6.95 6.58 -12.58
N ARG A 27 8.24 6.41 -12.24
CA ARG A 27 9.33 6.57 -13.19
C ARG A 27 9.35 5.37 -14.14
N GLN A 28 9.36 5.65 -15.43
CA GLN A 28 9.44 4.68 -16.50
C GLN A 28 10.91 4.41 -16.87
N TYR A 29 11.14 3.36 -17.66
CA TYR A 29 12.48 2.96 -18.11
C TYR A 29 13.18 4.03 -18.97
N ASP A 30 12.41 4.87 -19.67
CA ASP A 30 12.91 5.98 -20.49
C ASP A 30 13.17 7.26 -19.67
N ASN A 31 13.24 7.15 -18.34
CA ASN A 31 13.33 8.27 -17.39
C ASN A 31 12.15 9.25 -17.44
N SER A 32 11.07 8.94 -18.15
CA SER A 32 9.84 9.72 -18.07
C SER A 32 9.07 9.38 -16.79
N TYR A 33 8.14 10.25 -16.43
CA TYR A 33 7.22 10.02 -15.32
C TYR A 33 5.82 10.01 -15.85
N ARG A 34 5.08 8.96 -15.49
CA ARG A 34 3.68 8.81 -15.85
C ARG A 34 2.83 9.01 -14.61
N VAL A 35 1.80 9.84 -14.74
CA VAL A 35 0.70 9.88 -13.76
C VAL A 35 0.08 8.50 -13.76
N VAL A 36 0.10 7.87 -12.60
CA VAL A 36 -0.58 6.61 -12.37
C VAL A 36 -1.74 6.91 -11.43
N ASP A 37 -2.76 6.06 -11.46
CA ASP A 37 -3.68 6.03 -10.34
C ASP A 37 -2.85 5.89 -9.05
N PRO A 38 -3.27 6.52 -7.93
CA PRO A 38 -2.69 6.20 -6.64
C PRO A 38 -2.58 4.68 -6.60
N PRO A 39 -1.40 4.11 -6.25
CA PRO A 39 -1.33 2.68 -6.13
C PRO A 39 -2.50 2.32 -5.22
N VAL A 40 -3.45 1.56 -5.77
CA VAL A 40 -4.34 0.74 -4.96
C VAL A 40 -3.36 -0.18 -4.29
N ASP A 41 -2.82 0.32 -3.21
CA ASP A 41 -2.89 -0.42 -2.00
C ASP A 41 -4.24 -1.10 -2.03
N ASN A 42 -4.25 -2.40 -2.35
CA ASN A 42 -5.44 -3.20 -2.15
C ASN A 42 -5.86 -3.17 -0.66
N ARG A 43 -5.27 -2.33 0.20
CA ARG A 43 -5.91 -1.72 1.38
C ARG A 43 -7.12 -0.86 0.98
N GLY A 44 -8.18 -1.47 0.45
CA GLY A 44 -9.51 -0.87 0.23
C GLY A 44 -10.21 -0.44 1.54
N GLY A 45 -9.56 0.33 2.40
CA GLY A 45 -10.01 0.63 3.75
C GLY A 45 -9.56 -0.39 4.81
N MET A 46 -8.59 -1.27 4.50
CA MET A 46 -8.03 -2.20 5.48
C MET A 46 -7.19 -1.47 6.53
N ARG A 47 -7.61 -1.55 7.79
CA ARG A 47 -6.88 -0.98 8.95
C ARG A 47 -5.96 -2.03 9.57
N PRO A 48 -4.68 -1.72 9.82
CA PRO A 48 -3.81 -2.63 10.56
C PRO A 48 -4.30 -2.79 12.00
N LEU A 49 -4.23 -4.01 12.51
CA LEU A 49 -4.57 -4.38 13.88
C LEU A 49 -3.48 -5.30 14.42
N ASP A 50 -2.73 -4.79 15.40
CA ASP A 50 -1.73 -5.59 16.12
C ASP A 50 -2.40 -6.21 17.34
N TYR A 51 -2.42 -7.55 17.40
CA TYR A 51 -3.05 -8.31 18.48
C TYR A 51 -2.22 -9.56 18.79
N ASP A 52 -1.91 -9.77 20.07
CA ASP A 52 -1.12 -10.92 20.55
C ASP A 52 0.23 -11.11 19.82
N GLY A 53 0.88 -10.00 19.45
CA GLY A 53 2.14 -10.02 18.71
C GLY A 53 2.01 -10.36 17.21
N GLU A 54 0.81 -10.65 16.71
CA GLU A 54 0.53 -10.81 15.28
C GLU A 54 -0.10 -9.54 14.67
N ARG A 55 0.22 -9.27 13.40
CA ARG A 55 -0.38 -8.17 12.63
C ARG A 55 -1.47 -8.69 11.69
N PHE A 56 -2.68 -8.22 11.91
CA PHE A 56 -3.86 -8.42 11.07
C PHE A 56 -4.21 -7.15 10.30
N TYR A 57 -5.05 -7.31 9.28
CA TYR A 57 -5.62 -6.21 8.50
C TYR A 57 -7.13 -6.38 8.49
N VAL A 58 -7.89 -5.32 8.81
CA VAL A 58 -9.34 -5.39 9.01
C VAL A 58 -10.08 -4.52 8.01
N GLN A 59 -11.03 -5.09 7.27
CA GLN A 59 -11.91 -4.35 6.35
C GLN A 59 -13.32 -4.93 6.42
N GLY A 60 -14.31 -4.05 6.66
CA GLY A 60 -15.72 -4.47 6.69
C GLY A 60 -16.05 -5.55 7.73
N GLY A 61 -15.24 -5.69 8.79
CA GLY A 61 -15.39 -6.75 9.80
C GLY A 61 -14.69 -8.07 9.48
N HIS A 62 -14.07 -8.20 8.31
CA HIS A 62 -13.23 -9.32 7.91
C HIS A 62 -11.77 -9.08 8.33
N PHE A 63 -11.06 -10.16 8.63
CA PHE A 63 -9.67 -10.14 9.09
C PHE A 63 -8.78 -10.81 8.05
N TYR A 64 -7.59 -10.24 7.84
CA TYR A 64 -6.63 -10.73 6.86
C TYR A 64 -5.23 -10.79 7.46
N ARG A 65 -4.44 -11.80 7.06
CA ARG A 65 -2.99 -11.86 7.32
C ARG A 65 -2.23 -11.65 6.03
N ARG A 66 -1.10 -10.94 6.11
CA ARG A 66 -0.18 -10.79 4.98
C ARG A 66 0.86 -11.90 5.02
N ASN A 67 0.93 -12.72 3.97
CA ASN A 67 1.96 -13.75 3.85
C ASN A 67 3.30 -13.16 3.34
N ILE A 68 4.34 -14.00 3.29
CA ILE A 68 5.69 -13.61 2.84
C ILE A 68 5.73 -13.13 1.37
N ASN A 69 4.78 -13.58 0.55
CA ASN A 69 4.63 -13.18 -0.84
C ASN A 69 3.86 -11.85 -0.98
N GLY A 70 3.46 -11.24 0.15
CA GLY A 70 2.73 -9.99 0.20
C GLY A 70 1.22 -10.10 -0.06
N GLN A 71 0.67 -11.32 -0.15
CA GLN A 71 -0.76 -11.57 -0.37
C GLN A 71 -1.54 -11.50 0.95
N TYR A 72 -2.76 -10.98 0.89
CA TYR A 72 -3.69 -10.94 2.01
C TYR A 72 -4.59 -12.17 1.98
N ILE A 73 -4.50 -12.99 3.03
CA ILE A 73 -5.29 -14.21 3.19
C ILE A 73 -6.34 -13.93 4.26
N GLU A 74 -7.61 -14.11 3.93
CA GLU A 74 -8.70 -13.97 4.89
C GLU A 74 -8.57 -15.03 5.99
N VAL A 75 -8.78 -14.61 7.23
CA VAL A 75 -8.74 -15.44 8.41
C VAL A 75 -9.96 -15.16 9.28
N SER A 76 -10.31 -16.12 10.12
CA SER A 76 -11.32 -15.91 11.16
C SER A 76 -10.89 -14.78 12.10
N ARG A 77 -11.87 -14.11 12.72
CA ARG A 77 -11.63 -13.16 13.81
C ARG A 77 -10.74 -13.82 14.88
N PRO A 78 -9.63 -13.20 15.30
CA PRO A 78 -8.79 -13.75 16.35
C PRO A 78 -9.57 -13.97 17.64
N ALA A 79 -9.29 -15.05 18.36
CA ALA A 79 -9.95 -15.33 19.62
C ALA A 79 -9.61 -14.24 20.66
N GLY A 80 -10.65 -13.66 21.28
CA GLY A 80 -10.51 -12.62 22.31
C GLY A 80 -10.60 -11.17 21.81
N LEU A 81 -10.80 -10.97 20.51
CA LEU A 81 -11.12 -9.65 19.90
C LEU A 81 -12.60 -9.31 20.02
#